data_AF-A0A8T5R687-F1
#
_entry.id   AF-A0A8T5R687-F1
#
_cell.length_a   1.000
_cell.length_b   1.000
_cell.length_c   1.000
_cell.angle_alpha   90.00
_cell.angle_beta   90.00
_cell.angle_gamma   90.00
#
_symmetry.space_group_name_H-M   'P 1'
#
loop_
_entity.id
_entity.type
_entity.pdbx_description
1 polymer ?
#
loop_
_entity_poly.entity_id
_entity_poly.type
_entity_poly.pdbx_seq_one_letter_code
_entity_poly.pdbx_strand_id
1 'polypeptide(L)' 'MRYEAGVVANRDLTSFVEVRKELEQAGANWEDAEVMVDGNLVTAHKPEDLPAFMRAVLRLARKGLVHV' A
#
# COMPACT_ATOMS: atom_id res chain seq x y z
N MET A 1 -7.42 -15.74 -9.08
CA MET A 1 -6.48 -14.73 -8.53
C MET A 1 -6.12 -15.19 -7.13
N ARG A 2 -4.83 -15.29 -6.80
CA ARG A 2 -4.35 -15.82 -5.50
C ARG A 2 -4.04 -14.64 -4.57
N TYR A 3 -5.00 -14.26 -3.72
CA TYR A 3 -4.80 -13.30 -2.63
C TYR A 3 -4.07 -13.93 -1.42
N GLU A 4 -3.71 -15.22 -1.51
CA GLU A 4 -3.09 -16.03 -0.44
C GLU A 4 -1.61 -15.76 -0.19
N ALA A 5 -1.03 -14.71 -0.77
CA ALA A 5 0.26 -14.27 -0.28
C ALA A 5 -0.03 -13.49 1.01
N GLY A 6 0.14 -14.12 2.17
CA GLY A 6 0.01 -13.52 3.52
C GLY A 6 1.01 -12.38 3.80
N VAL A 7 1.24 -11.55 2.80
CA VAL A 7 2.12 -10.38 2.74
C VAL A 7 1.41 -9.16 3.34
N VAL A 8 0.08 -9.15 3.33
CA VAL A 8 -0.77 -8.05 3.83
C VAL A 8 -1.13 -8.16 5.31
N ALA A 9 -0.91 -9.32 5.94
CA ALA A 9 -1.25 -9.53 7.35
C ALA A 9 -0.39 -8.63 8.26
N ASN A 10 -1.03 -7.88 9.16
CA ASN A 10 -0.45 -6.85 10.03
C ASN A 10 0.24 -5.68 9.29
N ARG A 11 -0.12 -5.41 8.03
CA ARG A 11 0.36 -4.23 7.32
C ARG A 11 -0.72 -3.17 7.21
N ASP A 12 -0.31 -1.92 7.31
CA ASP A 12 -1.17 -0.77 7.10
C ASP A 12 -1.21 -0.46 5.61
N LEU A 13 -2.40 -0.55 5.01
CA LEU A 13 -2.57 -0.35 3.57
C LEU A 13 -3.89 0.30 3.25
N THR A 14 -3.96 0.86 2.05
CA THR A 14 -5.20 1.39 1.48
C THR A 14 -5.42 0.78 0.10
N SER A 15 -6.68 0.68 -0.31
CA SER A 15 -7.06 0.04 -1.57
C SER A 15 -8.44 0.51 -1.95
N PHE A 16 -8.88 0.18 -3.17
CA PHE A 16 -10.29 0.31 -3.52
C PHE A 16 -11.23 -0.27 -2.46
N VAL A 17 -12.31 0.45 -2.17
CA VAL A 17 -13.34 0.07 -1.19
C VAL A 17 -13.92 -1.32 -1.47
N GLU A 18 -13.93 -1.75 -2.73
CA GLU A 18 -14.46 -3.07 -3.13
C GLU A 18 -13.66 -4.24 -2.54
N VAL A 19 -12.33 -4.10 -2.42
CA VAL A 19 -11.45 -5.16 -1.88
C VAL A 19 -11.13 -4.97 -0.40
N ARG A 20 -11.63 -3.90 0.24
CA ARG A 20 -11.46 -3.62 1.68
C ARG A 20 -11.81 -4.83 2.54
N LYS A 21 -13.00 -5.42 2.32
CA LYS A 21 -13.50 -6.54 3.13
C LYS A 21 -12.59 -7.75 3.04
N GLU A 22 -12.02 -8.02 1.86
CA GLU A 22 -11.09 -9.13 1.66
C GLU A 22 -9.74 -8.87 2.37
N LEU A 23 -9.28 -7.62 2.38
CA LEU A 23 -8.05 -7.21 3.05
C LEU A 23 -8.18 -7.25 4.58
N GLU A 24 -9.30 -6.77 5.13
CA GLU A 24 -9.60 -6.90 6.56
C GLU A 24 -9.69 -8.38 6.97
N GLN A 25 -10.34 -9.22 6.15
CA GLN A 25 -10.39 -10.68 6.38
C GLN A 25 -9.01 -11.35 6.29
N ALA A 26 -8.12 -10.82 5.46
CA ALA A 26 -6.72 -11.26 5.37
C ALA A 26 -5.84 -10.73 6.54
N GLY A 27 -6.40 -9.93 7.46
CA GLY A 27 -5.70 -9.39 8.62
C GLY A 27 -4.86 -8.14 8.32
N ALA A 28 -5.17 -7.41 7.25
CA ALA A 28 -4.56 -6.12 6.97
C ALA A 28 -5.27 -5.00 7.75
N ASN A 29 -4.52 -3.98 8.15
CA ASN A 29 -5.08 -2.76 8.71
C ASN A 29 -5.42 -1.83 7.55
N TRP A 30 -6.69 -1.83 7.15
CA TRP A 30 -7.15 -0.98 6.06
C TRP A 30 -7.56 0.41 6.57
N GLU A 31 -7.03 1.48 5.97
CA GLU A 31 -7.43 2.85 6.26
C GLU A 31 -7.84 3.61 4.98
N ASP A 32 -8.82 4.50 5.09
CA ASP A 32 -9.25 5.38 4.00
C ASP A 32 -8.29 6.58 3.91
N ALA A 33 -7.16 6.35 3.24
CA ALA A 33 -6.12 7.34 2.98
C ALA A 33 -5.81 7.40 1.49
N GLU A 34 -5.50 8.59 0.94
CA GLU A 34 -5.17 8.74 -0.49
C GLU A 34 -3.93 7.91 -0.87
N VAL A 35 -2.89 7.95 -0.04
CA VAL A 35 -1.67 7.15 -0.18
C VAL A 35 -1.20 6.71 1.21
N MET A 36 -0.96 5.41 1.36
CA MET A 36 -0.37 4.84 2.57
C MET A 36 1.01 4.28 2.26
N VAL A 37 1.96 4.50 3.17
CA VAL A 37 3.34 4.03 3.06
C VAL A 37 3.69 3.26 4.32
N ASP A 38 3.77 1.94 4.20
CA ASP A 38 4.18 1.04 5.28
C ASP A 38 5.54 0.43 4.94
N GLY A 39 6.60 1.03 5.48
CA GLY A 39 7.99 0.63 5.24
C GLY A 39 8.38 0.74 3.76
N ASN A 40 8.38 -0.40 3.06
CA ASN A 40 8.67 -0.52 1.63
C ASN A 40 7.42 -0.72 0.75
N LEU A 41 6.24 -0.79 1.36
CA LEU A 41 4.97 -0.96 0.69
C LEU A 41 4.30 0.41 0.52
N VAL A 42 3.96 0.77 -0.72
CA VAL A 42 3.13 1.95 -1.03
C VAL A 42 1.82 1.43 -1.58
N THR A 43 0.71 1.98 -1.12
CA THR A 43 -0.63 1.64 -1.62
C THR A 43 -1.46 2.90 -1.81
N ALA A 44 -2.41 2.88 -2.75
CA ALA A 44 -3.25 4.02 -3.10
C ALA A 44 -4.72 3.60 -3.21
N HIS A 45 -5.62 4.53 -2.87
CA HIS A 45 -7.06 4.26 -2.83
C HIS A 45 -7.69 4.28 -4.22
N LYS A 46 -7.28 5.22 -5.10
CA LYS A 46 -7.85 5.40 -6.45
C LYS A 46 -6.78 5.63 -7.53
N PRO A 47 -7.12 5.46 -8.83
CA PRO A 47 -6.22 5.78 -9.93
C PRO A 47 -5.88 7.27 -10.00
N GLU A 48 -6.75 8.13 -9.47
CA GLU A 48 -6.54 9.57 -9.35
C GLU A 48 -5.36 9.92 -8.44
N ASP A 49 -5.05 9.03 -7.48
CA ASP A 49 -3.93 9.17 -6.55
C ASP A 49 -2.60 8.68 -7.15
N LEU A 50 -2.59 8.22 -8.41
CA LEU A 50 -1.39 7.75 -9.09
C LEU A 50 -0.22 8.76 -9.06
N PRO A 51 -0.42 10.09 -9.21
CA PRO A 51 0.66 11.05 -9.04
C PRO A 51 1.23 11.07 -7.62
N ALA A 52 0.39 10.93 -6.59
CA ALA A 52 0.82 10.87 -5.20
C ALA A 52 1.55 9.56 -4.89
N PHE A 53 1.03 8.44 -5.41
CA PHE A 53 1.65 7.13 -5.35
C PHE A 53 3.05 7.13 -5.99
N MET A 54 3.18 7.64 -7.21
CA MET A 54 4.48 7.73 -7.89
C MET A 54 5.47 8.60 -7.11
N ARG A 55 5.02 9.72 -6.52
CA ARG A 55 5.87 10.54 -5.64
C ARG A 55 6.37 9.77 -4.42
N ALA A 56 5.52 8.97 -3.78
CA ALA A 56 5.89 8.14 -2.65
C ALA A 56 6.87 7.03 -3.04
N VAL A 57 6.63 6.34 -4.16
CA VAL A 57 7.53 5.30 -4.69
C VAL A 57 8.90 5.88 -5.03
N LEU A 58 8.95 7.01 -5.75
CA LEU A 58 10.22 7.68 -6.08
C LEU A 58 10.97 8.13 -4.82
N ARG A 59 10.25 8.58 -3.79
CA ARG A 59 10.83 8.95 -2.49
C ARG A 59 11.46 7.74 -1.80
N LEU A 60 10.78 6.60 -1.79
CA LEU A 60 11.31 5.35 -1.23
C LEU A 60 12.52 4.84 -2.02
N ALA A 61 12.43 4.85 -3.35
CA ALA A 61 13.55 4.47 -4.22
C ALA A 61 14.79 5.33 -3.95
N ARG A 62 14.60 6.64 -3.74
CA ARG A 62 15.69 7.56 -3.37
C ARG A 62 16.21 7.31 -1.95
N LYS A 63 15.36 6.91 -1.01
CA LYS A 63 15.74 6.60 0.38
C LYS A 63 16.52 5.28 0.48
N GLY A 64 16.21 4.29 -0.36
CA GLY A 64 16.93 3.02 -0.46
C GLY A 64 18.32 3.12 -1.09
N LEU A 65 18.63 4.20 -1.80
CA LEU A 65 19.93 4.45 -2.44
C LEU A 65 21.01 4.99 -1.49
N VAL A 66 20.70 5.26 -0.22
CA VAL A 66 21.66 5.83 0.75
C VAL A 66 22.29 4.77 1.68
N HIS A 67 22.17 3.49 1.32
CA HIS A 67 22.92 2.40 1.96
C HIS A 67 23.81 1.68 0.93
N VAL A 68 24.93 2.33 0.57
CA VAL A 68 26.17 1.68 0.11
C VAL A 68 27.33 2.42 0.74
#